data_AF-A0A2L0N504-F1
#
_entry.id   AF-A0A2L0N504-F1
#
_cell.length_a   1.000
_cell.length_b   1.000
_cell.length_c   1.000
_cell.angle_alpha   90.00
_cell.angle_beta   90.00
_cell.angle_gamma   90.00
#
_symmetry.space_group_name_H-M   'P 1'
#
loop_
_entity.id
_entity.type
_entity.pdbx_description
1 polymer ?
#
loop_
_entity_poly.entity_id
_entity_poly.type
_entity_poly.pdbx_seq_one_letter_code
_entity_poly.pdbx_strand_id
1 'polypeptide(L)'
;MKLIVAGQDAATPDEFAELAFGFGIDAELFTGTETETTEERRARLDAARDILRDLDPPAARFASALMRTAERRRVQTWRAAA
;
A
#
# COMPACT_ATOMS: atom_id res chain seq x y z
N MET A 1 15.45 -11.49 11.06
CA MET A 1 15.24 -10.04 11.02
C MET A 1 13.95 -9.78 11.79
N LYS A 2 13.95 -8.90 12.81
CA LYS A 2 12.71 -8.51 13.51
C LYS A 2 12.11 -7.29 12.82
N LEU A 3 10.80 -7.30 12.58
CA LEU A 3 10.07 -6.19 11.99
C LEU A 3 9.53 -5.32 13.12
N ILE A 4 10.28 -4.27 13.49
CA ILE A 4 9.89 -3.38 14.60
C ILE A 4 9.35 -2.07 14.03
N VAL A 5 8.14 -1.70 14.45
CA VAL A 5 7.51 -0.42 14.11
C VAL A 5 7.05 0.26 15.40
N ALA A 6 7.51 1.49 15.63
CA ALA A 6 7.20 2.25 16.86
C ALA A 6 7.44 1.46 18.18
N GLY A 7 8.42 0.54 18.19
CA GLY A 7 8.72 -0.31 19.36
C GLY A 7 7.81 -1.53 19.52
N GLN A 8 6.95 -1.83 18.55
CA GLN A 8 6.14 -3.05 18.49
C GLN A 8 6.75 -4.04 17.49
N ASP A 9 6.80 -5.32 17.85
CA ASP A 9 7.21 -6.42 16.96
C ASP A 9 6.01 -6.85 16.09
N ALA A 10 6.17 -6.83 14.76
CA ALA A 10 5.24 -7.44 13.83
C ALA A 10 5.64 -8.90 13.56
N ALA A 11 4.72 -9.84 13.75
CA ALA A 11 4.91 -11.25 13.42
C ALA A 11 4.62 -11.54 11.94
N THR A 12 3.79 -10.71 11.29
CA THR A 12 3.41 -10.87 9.89
C THR A 12 3.64 -9.59 9.07
N PRO A 13 3.73 -9.68 7.73
CA PRO A 13 3.76 -8.50 6.86
C PRO A 13 2.51 -7.61 7.00
N ASP A 14 1.34 -8.21 7.25
CA ASP A 14 0.08 -7.50 7.44
C ASP A 14 0.10 -6.71 8.75
N GLU A 15 0.55 -7.33 9.85
CA GLU A 15 0.76 -6.63 11.13
C GLU A 15 1.80 -5.51 11.00
N PHE A 16 2.85 -5.72 10.19
CA PHE A 16 3.82 -4.66 9.90
C PHE A 16 3.17 -3.48 9.18
N ALA A 17 2.28 -3.75 8.21
CA ALA A 17 1.58 -2.71 7.48
C ALA A 17 0.61 -1.94 8.40
N GLU A 18 -0.17 -2.64 9.23
CA GLU A 18 -1.05 -2.03 10.22
C GLU A 18 -0.28 -1.13 11.19
N LEU A 19 0.83 -1.62 11.75
CA LEU A 19 1.66 -0.82 12.66
C LEU A 19 2.32 0.37 11.94
N ALA A 20 2.70 0.20 10.67
CA ALA A 20 3.35 1.25 9.89
C ALA A 20 2.40 2.37 9.47
N PHE A 21 1.13 2.07 9.23
CA PHE A 21 0.14 3.08 8.86
C PHE A 21 -0.61 3.66 10.05
N GLY A 22 -0.61 2.97 11.20
CA GLY A 22 -1.48 3.28 12.30
C GLY A 22 -2.83 2.57 12.16
N PHE A 23 -3.61 2.57 13.25
CA PHE A 23 -4.86 1.81 13.34
C PHE A 23 -5.87 2.25 12.26
N GLY A 24 -6.33 1.30 11.43
CA GLY A 24 -7.46 1.52 10.51
C GLY A 24 -7.12 1.90 9.07
N ILE A 25 -5.85 1.93 8.67
CA ILE A 25 -5.45 2.14 7.26
C ILE A 25 -5.00 0.80 6.66
N ASP A 26 -5.83 0.29 5.75
CA ASP A 26 -5.55 -0.96 5.03
C ASP A 26 -4.49 -0.77 3.93
N ALA A 27 -3.54 -1.71 3.84
CA ALA A 27 -2.55 -1.74 2.76
C ALA A 27 -3.20 -1.85 1.37
N GLU A 28 -4.38 -2.48 1.26
CA GLU A 28 -5.14 -2.60 0.02
C GLU A 28 -5.56 -1.25 -0.57
N LEU A 29 -5.67 -0.21 0.25
CA LEU A 29 -5.88 1.16 -0.23
C LEU A 29 -4.76 1.59 -1.19
N PHE A 30 -3.52 1.21 -0.90
CA PHE A 30 -2.35 1.59 -1.69
C PHE A 30 -2.06 0.61 -2.82
N THR A 31 -2.32 -0.68 -2.62
CA THR A 31 -2.04 -1.72 -3.63
C THR A 31 -3.18 -1.86 -4.65
N GLY A 32 -4.42 -1.65 -4.22
CA GLY A 32 -5.63 -2.02 -4.96
C GLY A 32 -5.76 -3.52 -5.12
N THR A 33 -6.82 -3.94 -5.82
CA THR A 33 -7.12 -5.34 -6.11
C THR A 33 -6.86 -5.66 -7.58
N GLU A 34 -6.89 -6.95 -7.93
CA GLU A 34 -6.77 -7.42 -9.32
C GLU A 34 -8.08 -7.25 -10.10
N THR A 35 -9.21 -7.10 -9.42
CA THR A 35 -10.55 -7.03 -10.02
C THR A 35 -11.12 -5.61 -10.08
N GLU A 36 -10.36 -4.60 -9.67
CA GLU A 36 -10.82 -3.20 -9.72
C GLU A 36 -11.05 -2.74 -11.16
N THR A 37 -12.16 -2.06 -11.39
CA THR A 37 -12.41 -1.32 -12.63
C THR A 37 -11.51 -0.09 -12.71
N THR A 38 -11.40 0.50 -13.91
CA THR A 38 -10.65 1.75 -14.11
C THR A 38 -11.17 2.90 -13.24
N GLU A 39 -12.48 2.99 -13.03
CA GLU A 39 -13.12 4.02 -12.21
C GLU A 39 -12.83 3.82 -10.72
N GLU A 40 -12.97 2.59 -10.21
CA GLU A 40 -12.65 2.23 -8.82
C GLU A 40 -11.17 2.46 -8.53
N ARG A 41 -10.29 2.07 -9.46
CA ARG A 41 -8.86 2.35 -9.38
C ARG A 41 -8.58 3.84 -9.28
N ARG A 42 -9.25 4.66 -10.09
CA ARG A 42 -9.05 6.11 -10.09
C ARG A 42 -9.46 6.68 -8.73
N ALA A 43 -10.63 6.32 -8.22
CA ALA A 43 -11.13 6.76 -6.92
C ALA A 43 -10.19 6.34 -5.78
N ARG A 44 -9.75 5.08 -5.79
CA ARG A 44 -8.78 4.57 -4.80
C ARG A 44 -7.45 5.32 -4.86
N LEU A 45 -6.89 5.55 -6.05
CA LEU A 45 -5.63 6.28 -6.18
C LEU A 45 -5.76 7.74 -5.76
N ASP A 46 -6.94 8.34 -5.87
CA ASP A 46 -7.23 9.68 -5.35
C ASP A 46 -7.21 9.68 -3.83
N ALA A 47 -7.99 8.79 -3.20
CA ALA A 47 -8.01 8.61 -1.75
C ALA A 47 -6.62 8.25 -1.17
N ALA A 48 -5.88 7.38 -1.85
CA ALA A 48 -4.52 7.02 -1.45
C ALA A 48 -3.56 8.21 -1.47
N ARG A 49 -3.72 9.14 -2.42
CA ARG A 49 -2.91 10.37 -2.48
C ARG A 49 -3.30 11.36 -1.40
N ASP A 50 -4.58 11.45 -1.04
CA ASP A 50 -5.04 12.27 0.06
C ASP A 50 -4.44 11.78 1.38
N ILE A 51 -4.61 10.50 1.70
CA ILE A 51 -4.08 9.89 2.92
C ILE A 51 -2.55 9.99 2.99
N LEU A 52 -1.86 9.86 1.85
CA LEU A 52 -0.40 9.99 1.81
C LEU A 52 0.12 11.38 2.22
N ARG A 53 -0.69 12.44 2.08
CA ARG A 53 -0.32 13.79 2.55
C ARG A 53 -0.42 13.93 4.07
N ASP A 54 -1.26 13.12 4.70
CA ASP A 54 -1.54 13.17 6.14
C ASP A 54 -0.70 12.15 6.94
N LEU A 55 -0.04 11.20 6.27
CA LEU A 55 0.83 10.22 6.90
C LEU A 55 2.17 10.82 7.36
N ASP A 56 2.65 10.34 8.51
CA ASP A 56 4.00 10.62 8.97
C ASP A 56 5.06 10.14 7.96
N PRO A 57 6.25 10.78 7.88
CA PRO A 57 7.21 10.51 6.82
C PRO A 57 7.62 9.04 6.63
N PRO A 58 7.83 8.22 7.68
CA PRO A 58 8.10 6.79 7.52
C PRO A 58 6.92 6.02 6.88
N ALA A 59 5.70 6.27 7.35
CA ALA A 59 4.47 5.66 6.85
C ALA A 59 4.22 6.05 5.39
N ALA A 60 4.37 7.34 5.07
CA ALA A 60 4.23 7.86 3.71
C ALA A 60 5.24 7.23 2.72
N ARG A 61 6.49 6.99 3.16
CA ARG A 61 7.50 6.29 2.34
C ARG A 61 7.13 4.83 2.10
N PHE A 62 6.60 4.15 3.10
CA PHE A 62 6.15 2.77 2.97
C PHE A 62 4.94 2.67 2.02
N ALA A 63 3.91 3.50 2.20
CA ALA A 63 2.77 3.61 1.29
C ALA A 63 3.20 3.88 -0.16
N SER A 64 4.10 4.85 -0.37
CA SER A 64 4.67 5.14 -1.69
C SER A 64 5.39 3.93 -2.32
N ALA A 65 6.03 3.10 -1.51
CA ALA A 65 6.70 1.89 -1.98
C ALA A 65 5.70 0.80 -2.38
N LEU A 66 4.59 0.65 -1.65
CA LEU A 66 3.48 -0.22 -2.03
C LEU A 66 2.88 0.19 -3.37
N MET A 67 2.53 1.46 -3.55
CA MET A 67 1.95 1.96 -4.80
C MET A 67 2.86 1.69 -6.01
N ARG A 68 4.17 1.97 -5.89
CA ARG A 68 5.13 1.69 -6.97
C ARG A 68 5.26 0.20 -7.27
N THR A 69 5.20 -0.65 -6.24
CA THR A 69 5.31 -2.10 -6.41
C THR A 69 4.05 -2.67 -7.07
N ALA A 70 2.87 -2.21 -6.67
CA ALA A 70 1.60 -2.59 -7.28
C ALA A 70 1.55 -2.20 -8.77
N GLU A 71 2.02 -1.00 -9.12
CA GLU A 71 2.08 -0.57 -10.52
C GLU A 71 3.00 -1.46 -11.35
N ARG A 72 4.20 -1.77 -10.84
CA ARG A 72 5.12 -2.69 -11.51
C ARG A 72 4.55 -4.08 -11.70
N ARG A 73 3.79 -4.60 -10.72
CA ARG A 73 3.15 -5.91 -10.84
C ARG A 73 2.15 -5.90 -11.99
N ARG A 74 1.26 -4.90 -12.04
CA ARG A 74 0.27 -4.77 -13.12
C ARG A 74 0.88 -4.67 -14.50
N VAL A 75 1.95 -3.88 -14.68
CA VAL A 75 2.67 -3.79 -15.96
C VAL A 75 3.26 -5.15 -16.36
N GLN A 76 3.76 -5.93 -15.41
CA GLN A 76 4.26 -7.28 -15.67
C GLN A 76 3.14 -8.26 -16.03
N THR A 77 2.00 -8.21 -15.31
CA THR A 77 0.83 -9.04 -15.61
C THR A 77 0.32 -8.77 -17.02
N TRP A 78 0.26 -7.50 -17.44
CA TRP A 78 -0.11 -7.13 -18.79
C TRP A 78 0.88 -7.67 -19.83
N ARG A 79 2.19 -7.57 -19.58
CA ARG A 79 3.22 -8.13 -20.48
C ARG A 79 3.19 -9.66 -20.58
N ALA A 80 2.80 -10.35 -19.52
CA ALA A 80 2.69 -11.81 -19.53
C ALA A 80 1.42 -12.30 -20.27
N ALA A 81 0.42 -11.42 -20.42
CA ALA A 81 -0.85 -11.73 -21.08
C ALA A 81 -0.92 -11.29 -22.56
N ALA A 82 0.12 -10.62 -23.07
CA ALA A 82 0.25 -10.12 -24.44
C ALA A 82 1.21 -10.97 -25.27
#